data_AF-A0A0K2TT41-F1
#
_entry.id   AF-A0A0K2TT41-F1
#
_cell.length_a   1.000
_cell.length_b   1.000
_cell.length_c   1.000
_cell.angle_alpha   90.00
_cell.angle_beta   90.00
_cell.angle_gamma   90.00
#
_symmetry.space_group_name_H-M   'P 1'
#
loop_
_entity.id
_entity.type
_entity.pdbx_description
1 polymer ?
#
loop_
_entity_poly.entity_id
_entity_poly.type
_entity_poly.pdbx_seq_one_letter_code
_entity_poly.pdbx_strand_id
1 'polypeptide(L)'
;FGNKDIVIQMSIALGESLDRMRTEYCGASVPDVRVDTDEAMCDEEEIENSKEWIMDIDTIISENLFKAGDDADKDKQEAMIGLIELKSSMDKRVKKLFQNNLECKEEVEQIKNIYTDKLMQCLAEMMNPRLNFQDLARSSKVRCVKQLRVAMEDRRGALLMREIEKKIRGLDFSGGDTGYSGN
;
A
#
# COMPACT_ATOMS: atom_id res chain seq x y z
N PHE A 1 -8.74 -9.29 5.92
CA PHE A 1 -7.66 -10.30 5.81
C PHE A 1 -6.45 -9.79 6.59
N GLY A 2 -5.87 -10.64 7.44
CA GLY A 2 -4.58 -10.44 8.13
C GLY A 2 -4.54 -9.32 9.18
N ASN A 3 -4.77 -9.65 10.45
CA ASN A 3 -4.48 -8.72 11.56
C ASN A 3 -2.96 -8.47 11.59
N LYS A 4 -2.54 -7.21 11.41
CA LYS A 4 -1.14 -6.77 11.41
C LYS A 4 -0.38 -7.29 12.62
N ASP A 5 -1.04 -7.30 13.77
CA ASP A 5 -0.46 -7.78 15.02
C ASP A 5 -0.20 -9.28 14.99
N ILE A 6 -1.07 -10.06 14.33
CA ILE A 6 -0.88 -11.51 14.18
C ILE A 6 0.30 -11.81 13.26
N VAL A 7 0.43 -11.09 12.14
CA VAL A 7 1.55 -11.31 11.20
C VAL A 7 2.87 -10.87 11.83
N ILE A 8 2.87 -9.76 12.57
CA ILE A 8 4.04 -9.30 13.34
C ILE A 8 4.39 -10.34 14.42
N GLN A 9 3.42 -10.82 15.20
CA GLN A 9 3.68 -11.84 16.22
C GLN A 9 4.18 -13.16 15.62
N MET A 10 3.66 -13.57 14.46
CA MET A 10 4.17 -14.74 13.75
C MET A 10 5.62 -14.53 13.30
N SER A 11 5.96 -13.33 12.81
CA SER A 11 7.35 -13.01 12.41
C SER A 11 8.32 -12.98 13.61
N ILE A 12 7.87 -12.46 14.75
CA ILE A 12 8.65 -12.47 16.01
C ILE A 12 8.85 -13.91 16.49
N ALA A 13 7.79 -14.72 16.53
CA ALA A 13 7.87 -16.11 16.95
C ALA A 13 8.77 -16.96 16.03
N LEU A 14 8.77 -16.69 14.72
CA LEU A 14 9.68 -17.30 13.75
C LEU A 14 11.12 -16.87 14.01
N GLY A 15 11.36 -15.57 14.26
CA GLY A 15 12.66 -15.04 14.64
C GLY A 15 13.20 -15.69 15.92
N GLU A 16 12.38 -15.80 16.96
CA GLU A 16 12.76 -16.45 18.22
C GLU A 16 13.05 -17.96 18.07
N SER A 17 12.32 -18.65 17.20
CA SER A 17 12.54 -20.08 16.92
C SER A 17 13.84 -20.31 16.15
N LEU A 18 14.11 -19.45 15.17
CA LEU A 18 15.37 -19.45 14.42
C LEU A 18 16.55 -19.09 15.31
N ASP A 19 16.38 -18.12 16.21
CA ASP A 19 17.43 -17.70 17.15
C ASP A 19 17.73 -18.81 18.17
N ARG A 20 16.71 -19.53 18.66
CA ARG A 20 16.87 -20.72 19.51
C ARG A 20 17.65 -21.82 18.80
N MET A 21 17.30 -22.13 17.56
CA MET A 21 18.07 -23.09 16.75
C MET A 21 19.51 -22.59 16.54
N ARG A 22 19.70 -21.30 16.29
CA ARG A 22 21.02 -20.73 16.11
C ARG A 22 21.86 -20.78 17.39
N THR A 23 21.29 -20.55 18.56
CA THR A 23 22.03 -20.64 19.84
C THR A 23 22.32 -22.09 20.22
N GLU A 24 21.36 -23.01 20.03
CA GLU A 24 21.55 -24.44 20.32
C GLU A 24 22.58 -25.10 19.38
N TYR A 25 22.64 -24.70 18.11
CA TYR A 25 23.48 -25.35 17.11
C TYR A 25 24.74 -24.56 16.71
N CYS A 26 24.78 -23.23 16.86
CA CYS A 26 25.84 -22.38 16.28
C CYS A 26 26.61 -21.49 17.29
N GLY A 27 26.25 -21.44 18.57
CA GLY A 27 27.11 -20.96 19.67
C GLY A 27 27.81 -19.59 19.54
N ALA A 28 27.12 -18.51 19.14
CA ALA A 28 27.75 -17.17 19.07
C ALA A 28 26.88 -16.04 19.66
N SER A 29 27.52 -15.13 20.42
CA SER A 29 26.94 -13.92 21.02
C SER A 29 26.88 -12.73 20.05
N VAL A 30 25.83 -11.92 20.19
CA VAL A 30 25.32 -10.93 19.21
C VAL A 30 26.11 -9.61 19.20
N PRO A 31 26.56 -9.09 18.03
CA PRO A 31 26.91 -7.68 17.85
C PRO A 31 25.75 -6.86 17.27
N ASP A 32 25.69 -5.60 17.69
CA ASP A 32 24.66 -4.58 17.39
C ASP A 32 24.71 -4.11 15.93
N VAL A 33 23.55 -4.09 15.23
CA VAL A 33 23.41 -3.72 13.81
C VAL A 33 22.47 -2.52 13.68
N ARG A 34 22.98 -1.40 13.14
CA ARG A 34 22.18 -0.24 12.75
C ARG A 34 21.53 -0.49 11.38
N VAL A 35 20.20 -0.53 11.36
CA VAL A 35 19.38 -0.57 10.14
C VAL A 35 19.39 0.82 9.50
N ASP A 36 19.69 0.92 8.20
CA ASP A 36 19.55 2.18 7.44
C ASP A 36 18.06 2.59 7.45
N THR A 37 17.76 3.70 8.10
CA THR A 37 16.40 4.10 8.52
C THR A 37 15.56 4.73 7.41
N ASP A 38 16.18 5.21 6.34
CA ASP A 38 15.53 6.20 5.47
C ASP A 38 14.62 5.56 4.39
N GLU A 39 15.02 4.44 3.78
CA GLU A 39 14.15 3.70 2.83
C GLU A 39 13.06 2.87 3.54
N ALA A 40 13.31 2.42 4.77
CA ALA A 40 12.33 1.68 5.58
C ALA A 40 11.13 2.58 5.93
N MET A 41 11.36 3.87 6.20
CA MET A 41 10.29 4.83 6.48
C MET A 41 9.38 5.07 5.27
N CYS A 42 9.92 5.11 4.05
CA CYS A 42 9.12 5.34 2.84
C CYS A 42 8.09 4.23 2.61
N ASP A 43 8.53 2.97 2.67
CA ASP A 43 7.65 1.82 2.42
C ASP A 43 6.57 1.70 3.51
N GLU A 44 6.94 1.90 4.79
CA GLU A 44 5.97 1.86 5.90
C GLU A 44 4.93 2.98 5.81
N GLU A 45 5.34 4.21 5.47
CA GLU A 45 4.40 5.32 5.26
C GLU A 45 3.49 5.08 4.05
N GLU A 46 4.03 4.61 2.92
CA GLU A 46 3.23 4.32 1.70
C GLU A 46 2.18 3.24 1.99
N ILE A 47 2.53 2.21 2.78
CA ILE A 47 1.61 1.13 3.18
C ILE A 47 0.42 1.67 4.00
N GLU A 48 0.65 2.58 4.96
CA GLU A 48 -0.42 3.12 5.80
C GLU A 48 -1.31 4.10 5.02
N ASN A 49 -0.72 5.00 4.22
CA ASN A 49 -1.49 5.91 3.37
C ASN A 49 -2.35 5.11 2.35
N SER A 50 -1.78 4.07 1.75
CA SER A 50 -2.51 3.22 0.79
C SER A 50 -3.69 2.50 1.45
N LYS A 51 -3.56 2.08 2.70
CA LYS A 51 -4.64 1.45 3.46
C LYS A 51 -5.81 2.43 3.68
N GLU A 52 -5.54 3.68 4.03
CA GLU A 52 -6.56 4.72 4.16
C GLU A 52 -7.29 4.95 2.83
N TRP A 53 -6.55 5.11 1.72
CA TRP A 53 -7.14 5.27 0.40
C TRP A 53 -8.00 4.07 -0.05
N ILE A 54 -7.58 2.85 0.28
CA ILE A 54 -8.37 1.65 0.00
C ILE A 54 -9.68 1.67 0.80
N MET A 55 -9.65 2.11 2.07
CA MET A 55 -10.85 2.25 2.89
C MET A 55 -11.80 3.33 2.35
N ASP A 56 -11.27 4.45 1.87
CA ASP A 56 -12.06 5.50 1.20
C ASP A 56 -12.74 4.95 -0.05
N ILE A 57 -12.01 4.17 -0.86
CA ILE A 57 -12.58 3.51 -2.05
C ILE A 57 -13.69 2.53 -1.66
N ASP A 58 -13.48 1.70 -0.63
CA ASP A 58 -14.49 0.75 -0.16
C ASP A 58 -15.75 1.46 0.35
N THR A 59 -15.58 2.63 0.97
CA THR A 59 -16.67 3.51 1.40
C THR A 59 -17.43 4.04 0.18
N ILE A 60 -16.75 4.63 -0.79
CA ILE A 60 -17.36 5.13 -2.04
C ILE A 60 -18.14 4.01 -2.76
N ILE A 61 -17.58 2.81 -2.85
CA ILE A 61 -18.23 1.67 -3.48
C ILE A 61 -19.49 1.26 -2.71
N SER A 62 -19.40 1.12 -1.40
CA SER A 62 -20.47 0.56 -0.58
C SER A 62 -21.63 1.54 -0.34
N GLU A 63 -21.33 2.82 -0.24
CA GLU A 63 -22.32 3.87 0.03
C GLU A 63 -22.96 4.39 -1.25
N ASN A 64 -22.18 4.64 -2.30
CA ASN A 64 -22.63 5.41 -3.46
C ASN A 64 -22.77 4.59 -4.75
N LEU A 65 -22.12 3.43 -4.86
CA LEU A 65 -22.15 2.62 -6.09
C LEU A 65 -22.90 1.29 -5.96
N PHE A 66 -23.09 0.82 -4.73
CA PHE A 66 -23.77 -0.44 -4.43
C PHE A 66 -25.21 -0.30 -3.99
N LYS A 67 -25.54 0.75 -3.25
CA LYS A 67 -26.91 1.09 -2.90
C LYS A 67 -27.43 1.93 -4.06
N ALA A 68 -28.07 1.31 -5.05
CA ALA A 68 -28.88 2.07 -5.98
C ALA A 68 -30.13 2.48 -5.19
N GLY A 69 -30.11 3.70 -4.64
CA GLY A 69 -31.31 4.29 -4.06
C GLY A 69 -32.31 4.67 -5.16
N ASP A 70 -33.42 5.29 -4.76
CA ASP A 70 -34.41 5.83 -5.70
C ASP A 70 -33.84 6.94 -6.62
N ASP A 71 -32.63 7.45 -6.35
CA ASP A 71 -31.97 8.54 -7.07
C ASP A 71 -30.52 8.22 -7.45
N ALA A 72 -30.38 7.44 -8.53
CA ALA A 72 -29.07 7.02 -9.02
C ALA A 72 -28.20 8.16 -9.60
N ASP A 73 -28.78 9.32 -9.93
CA ASP A 73 -28.02 10.49 -10.37
C ASP A 73 -27.34 11.18 -9.19
N LYS A 74 -28.04 11.24 -8.05
CA LYS A 74 -27.45 11.69 -6.78
C LYS A 74 -26.33 10.75 -6.32
N ASP A 75 -26.57 9.44 -6.33
CA ASP A 75 -25.57 8.42 -5.96
C ASP A 75 -24.30 8.56 -6.81
N LYS A 76 -24.47 8.77 -8.12
CA LYS A 76 -23.38 9.04 -9.06
C LYS A 76 -22.63 10.33 -8.71
N GLN A 77 -23.34 11.40 -8.36
CA GLN A 77 -22.72 12.67 -7.96
C GLN A 77 -21.92 12.54 -6.67
N GLU A 78 -22.45 11.85 -5.66
CA GLU A 78 -21.77 11.58 -4.39
C GLU A 78 -20.53 10.70 -4.59
N ALA A 79 -20.60 9.69 -5.49
CA ALA A 79 -19.43 8.91 -5.87
C ALA A 79 -18.34 9.77 -6.53
N MET A 80 -18.70 10.69 -7.43
CA MET A 80 -17.74 11.60 -8.05
C MET A 80 -17.09 12.53 -7.02
N ILE A 81 -17.86 13.06 -6.06
CA ILE A 81 -17.33 13.89 -4.97
C ILE A 81 -16.32 13.08 -4.13
N GLY A 82 -16.67 11.86 -3.73
CA GLY A 82 -15.76 11.00 -2.97
C GLY A 82 -14.45 10.70 -3.73
N LEU A 83 -14.52 10.47 -5.05
CA LEU A 83 -13.31 10.28 -5.86
C LEU A 83 -12.44 11.56 -5.96
N ILE A 84 -13.05 12.75 -5.98
CA ILE A 84 -12.32 14.03 -5.95
C ILE A 84 -11.63 14.23 -4.59
N GLU A 85 -12.30 13.88 -3.50
CA GLU A 85 -11.73 13.93 -2.14
C GLU A 85 -10.55 12.97 -1.99
N LEU A 86 -10.69 11.75 -2.50
CA LEU A 86 -9.62 10.76 -2.57
C LEU A 86 -8.40 11.31 -3.34
N LYS A 87 -8.64 11.92 -4.51
CA LYS A 87 -7.57 12.56 -5.30
C LYS A 87 -6.89 13.68 -4.51
N SER A 88 -7.67 14.50 -3.80
CA SER A 88 -7.15 15.58 -2.96
C SER A 88 -6.24 15.05 -1.85
N SER A 89 -6.60 13.91 -1.24
CA SER A 89 -5.77 13.21 -0.25
C SER A 89 -4.42 12.78 -0.85
N MET A 90 -4.43 12.16 -2.03
CA MET A 90 -3.21 11.78 -2.77
C MET A 90 -2.34 12.99 -3.13
N ASP A 91 -2.94 14.07 -3.62
CA ASP A 91 -2.22 15.30 -3.96
C ASP A 91 -1.55 15.92 -2.73
N LYS A 92 -2.17 15.84 -1.55
CA LYS A 92 -1.57 16.27 -0.27
C LYS A 92 -0.36 15.41 0.09
N ARG A 93 -0.44 14.08 -0.08
CA ARG A 93 0.70 13.19 0.15
C ARG A 93 1.86 13.51 -0.78
N VAL A 94 1.59 13.69 -2.07
CA VAL A 94 2.60 14.11 -3.04
C VAL A 94 3.25 15.43 -2.62
N LYS A 95 2.47 16.44 -2.22
CA LYS A 95 3.03 17.70 -1.72
C LYS A 95 3.96 17.51 -0.52
N LYS A 96 3.59 16.64 0.44
CA LYS A 96 4.44 16.29 1.60
C LYS A 96 5.76 15.65 1.13
N LEU A 97 5.71 14.74 0.16
CA LEU A 97 6.90 14.09 -0.41
C LEU A 97 7.83 15.09 -1.12
N PHE A 98 7.27 16.08 -1.82
CA PHE A 98 8.06 17.17 -2.42
C PHE A 98 8.72 18.07 -1.37
N GLN A 99 8.04 18.34 -0.25
CA GLN A 99 8.59 19.13 0.87
C GLN A 99 9.74 18.38 1.55
N ASN A 100 9.71 17.05 1.55
CA ASN A 100 10.76 16.18 2.07
C ASN A 100 11.81 15.81 1.00
N ASN A 101 12.12 16.73 0.08
CA ASN A 101 13.17 16.56 -0.94
C ASN A 101 13.04 15.35 -1.87
N LEU A 102 11.84 14.76 -2.04
CA LEU A 102 11.60 13.59 -2.89
C LEU A 102 12.41 12.35 -2.47
N GLU A 103 12.52 12.09 -1.17
CA GLU A 103 13.14 10.87 -0.66
C GLU A 103 12.43 9.60 -1.20
N CYS A 104 11.09 9.57 -1.20
CA CYS A 104 10.30 8.43 -1.69
C CYS A 104 9.87 8.61 -3.15
N LYS A 105 10.81 8.51 -4.11
CA LYS A 105 10.53 8.72 -5.55
C LYS A 105 9.54 7.72 -6.13
N GLU A 106 9.66 6.44 -5.79
CA GLU A 106 8.76 5.40 -6.27
C GLU A 106 7.31 5.71 -5.91
N GLU A 107 7.06 6.15 -4.67
CA GLU A 107 5.72 6.50 -4.20
C GLU A 107 5.12 7.66 -5.02
N VAL A 108 5.92 8.69 -5.32
CA VAL A 108 5.46 9.83 -6.13
C VAL A 108 5.07 9.37 -7.54
N GLU A 109 5.84 8.47 -8.15
CA GLU A 109 5.52 7.92 -9.46
C GLU A 109 4.26 7.06 -9.44
N GLN A 110 4.09 6.22 -8.41
CA GLN A 110 2.86 5.43 -8.24
C GLN A 110 1.63 6.32 -8.14
N ILE A 111 1.68 7.35 -7.28
CA ILE A 111 0.55 8.26 -7.09
C ILE A 111 0.23 9.03 -8.38
N LYS A 112 1.23 9.62 -9.01
CA LYS A 112 1.02 10.50 -10.18
C LYS A 112 0.68 9.74 -11.45
N ASN A 113 1.37 8.63 -11.73
CA ASN A 113 1.30 7.98 -13.04
C ASN A 113 0.36 6.77 -13.05
N ILE A 114 0.06 6.18 -11.88
CA ILE A 114 -0.81 4.99 -11.82
C ILE A 114 -2.14 5.34 -11.17
N TYR A 115 -2.12 5.86 -9.93
CA TYR A 115 -3.35 6.09 -9.18
C TYR A 115 -4.14 7.27 -9.72
N THR A 116 -3.48 8.40 -9.96
CA THR A 116 -4.13 9.60 -10.50
C THR A 116 -4.71 9.35 -11.89
N ASP A 117 -3.97 8.67 -12.77
CA ASP A 117 -4.45 8.35 -14.11
C ASP A 117 -5.69 7.44 -14.08
N LYS A 118 -5.67 6.38 -13.27
CA LYS A 118 -6.84 5.50 -13.09
C LYS A 118 -8.02 6.24 -12.48
N LEU A 119 -7.77 7.09 -11.48
CA LEU A 119 -8.82 7.90 -10.84
C LEU A 119 -9.47 8.86 -11.83
N MET A 120 -8.66 9.56 -12.64
CA MET A 120 -9.16 10.47 -13.68
C MET A 120 -9.94 9.74 -14.77
N GLN A 121 -9.53 8.52 -15.13
CA GLN A 121 -10.31 7.65 -16.02
C GLN A 121 -11.68 7.33 -15.42
N CYS A 122 -11.75 6.97 -14.14
CA CYS A 122 -13.01 6.69 -13.48
C CYS A 122 -13.94 7.91 -13.43
N LEU A 123 -13.39 9.09 -13.11
CA LEU A 123 -14.15 10.34 -13.16
C LEU A 123 -14.67 10.63 -14.58
N ALA A 124 -13.84 10.43 -15.61
CA ALA A 124 -14.26 10.63 -16.99
C ALA A 124 -15.37 9.66 -17.42
N GLU A 125 -15.30 8.39 -17.00
CA GLU A 125 -16.36 7.41 -17.23
C GLU A 125 -17.68 7.85 -16.58
N MET A 126 -17.62 8.32 -15.33
CA MET A 126 -18.81 8.83 -14.63
C MET A 126 -19.35 10.10 -15.27
N MET A 127 -18.51 11.06 -15.68
CA MET A 127 -18.98 12.31 -16.28
C MET A 127 -19.57 12.14 -17.69
N ASN A 128 -19.44 10.97 -18.32
CA ASN A 128 -19.92 10.75 -19.69
C ASN A 128 -21.46 10.85 -19.77
N PRO A 129 -22.03 11.84 -20.49
CA PRO A 129 -23.48 12.01 -20.59
C PRO A 129 -24.16 10.94 -21.46
N ARG A 130 -23.38 10.19 -22.25
CA ARG A 130 -23.90 9.08 -23.08
C ARG A 130 -24.06 7.78 -22.29
N LEU A 131 -23.50 7.71 -21.09
CA LEU A 131 -23.54 6.54 -20.23
C LEU A 131 -24.70 6.70 -19.23
N ASN A 132 -25.80 5.98 -19.45
CA ASN A 132 -26.88 5.98 -18.47
C ASN A 132 -26.47 5.13 -17.27
N PHE A 133 -26.16 5.79 -16.16
CA PHE A 133 -25.65 5.12 -14.97
C PHE A 133 -26.72 4.24 -14.32
N GLN A 134 -28.01 4.50 -14.56
CA GLN A 134 -29.11 3.69 -14.05
C GLN A 134 -29.13 2.30 -14.70
N ASP A 135 -28.95 2.25 -16.02
CA ASP A 135 -29.09 1.03 -16.83
C ASP A 135 -27.89 0.09 -16.72
N LEU A 136 -26.78 0.55 -16.11
CA LEU A 136 -25.59 -0.26 -15.93
C LEU A 136 -25.81 -1.35 -14.89
N ALA A 137 -25.34 -2.56 -15.21
CA ALA A 137 -25.20 -3.61 -14.22
C ALA A 137 -24.33 -3.12 -13.05
N ARG A 138 -24.66 -3.56 -11.82
CA ARG A 138 -23.93 -3.19 -10.60
C ARG A 138 -22.41 -3.43 -10.71
N SER A 139 -22.00 -4.51 -11.37
CA SER A 139 -20.60 -4.84 -11.63
C SER A 139 -19.90 -3.82 -12.54
N SER A 140 -20.62 -3.27 -13.52
CA SER A 140 -20.10 -2.25 -14.44
C SER A 140 -19.93 -0.91 -13.74
N LYS A 141 -20.87 -0.52 -12.86
CA LYS A 141 -20.81 0.75 -12.11
C LYS A 141 -19.56 0.88 -11.24
N VAL A 142 -19.11 -0.23 -10.65
CA VAL A 142 -17.95 -0.26 -9.75
C VAL A 142 -16.64 -0.64 -10.44
N ARG A 143 -16.68 -1.02 -11.73
CA ARG A 143 -15.54 -1.66 -12.40
C ARG A 143 -14.27 -0.80 -12.35
N CYS A 144 -14.37 0.46 -12.75
CA CYS A 144 -13.19 1.33 -12.77
C CYS A 144 -12.62 1.56 -11.37
N VAL A 145 -13.49 1.91 -10.41
CA VAL A 145 -13.07 2.16 -9.02
C VAL A 145 -12.46 0.91 -8.37
N LYS A 146 -12.98 -0.28 -8.69
CA LYS A 146 -12.38 -1.55 -8.26
C LYS A 146 -11.00 -1.79 -8.87
N GLN A 147 -10.77 -1.42 -10.13
CA GLN A 147 -9.44 -1.54 -10.74
C GLN A 147 -8.41 -0.62 -10.08
N LEU A 148 -8.83 0.58 -9.63
CA LEU A 148 -8.00 1.45 -8.81
C LEU A 148 -7.65 0.78 -7.47
N ARG A 149 -8.66 0.24 -6.77
CA ARG A 149 -8.47 -0.49 -5.51
C ARG A 149 -7.48 -1.65 -5.64
N VAL A 150 -7.61 -2.46 -6.69
CA VAL A 150 -6.73 -3.61 -6.94
C VAL A 150 -5.29 -3.15 -7.15
N ALA A 151 -5.08 -2.09 -7.95
CA ALA A 151 -3.73 -1.56 -8.17
C ALA A 151 -3.05 -1.10 -6.87
N MET A 152 -3.81 -0.50 -5.95
CA MET A 152 -3.29 -0.11 -4.63
C MET A 152 -2.99 -1.30 -3.74
N GLU A 153 -3.85 -2.32 -3.71
CA GLU A 153 -3.63 -3.53 -2.93
C GLU A 153 -2.43 -4.32 -3.44
N ASP A 154 -2.23 -4.41 -4.75
CA ASP A 154 -1.09 -5.08 -5.37
C ASP A 154 0.22 -4.39 -4.97
N ARG A 155 0.29 -3.05 -5.06
CA ARG A 155 1.47 -2.27 -4.63
C ARG A 155 1.70 -2.42 -3.14
N ARG A 156 0.66 -2.27 -2.32
CA ARG A 156 0.73 -2.43 -0.86
C ARG A 156 1.21 -3.83 -0.48
N GLY A 157 0.76 -4.86 -1.17
CA GLY A 157 1.24 -6.23 -1.01
C GLY A 157 2.73 -6.39 -1.34
N ALA A 158 3.18 -5.79 -2.44
CA ALA A 158 4.59 -5.79 -2.81
C ALA A 158 5.49 -5.09 -1.76
N LEU A 159 5.04 -3.95 -1.24
CA LEU A 159 5.75 -3.22 -0.18
C LEU A 159 5.80 -4.01 1.12
N LEU A 160 4.69 -4.65 1.51
CA LEU A 160 4.65 -5.53 2.68
C LEU A 160 5.64 -6.69 2.55
N MET A 161 5.73 -7.31 1.36
CA MET A 161 6.70 -8.38 1.10
C MET A 161 8.14 -7.86 1.18
N ARG A 162 8.41 -6.68 0.61
CA ARG A 162 9.72 -6.02 0.70
C ARG A 162 10.11 -5.74 2.16
N GLU A 163 9.18 -5.26 2.98
CA GLU A 163 9.40 -5.05 4.41
C GLU A 163 9.63 -6.35 5.19
N ILE A 164 8.90 -7.42 4.84
CA ILE A 164 9.14 -8.76 5.41
C ILE A 164 10.54 -9.25 5.02
N GLU A 165 10.93 -9.13 3.76
CA GLU A 165 12.25 -9.53 3.27
C GLU A 165 13.37 -8.73 3.95
N LYS A 166 13.22 -7.42 4.13
CA LYS A 166 14.18 -6.59 4.88
C LYS A 166 14.32 -7.09 6.32
N LYS A 167 13.20 -7.39 6.99
CA LYS A 167 13.23 -7.92 8.36
C LYS A 167 13.88 -9.29 8.44
N ILE A 168 13.65 -10.17 7.47
CA ILE A 168 14.29 -11.49 7.40
C ILE A 168 15.80 -11.34 7.09
N ARG A 169 16.19 -10.54 6.10
CA ARG A 169 17.60 -10.35 5.73
C ARG A 169 18.41 -9.59 6.77
N GLY A 170 17.77 -8.70 7.53
CA GLY A 170 18.35 -8.11 8.73
C GLY A 170 18.73 -9.17 9.78
N LEU A 171 18.09 -10.34 9.74
CA LEU A 171 18.50 -11.51 10.54
C LEU A 171 19.66 -12.29 9.88
N ASP A 172 19.76 -12.30 8.54
CA ASP A 172 20.73 -13.11 7.77
C ASP A 172 22.11 -12.45 7.54
N PHE A 173 22.25 -11.12 7.56
CA PHE A 173 23.52 -10.40 7.29
C PHE A 173 24.53 -10.37 8.47
N SER A 174 24.62 -11.48 9.20
CA SER A 174 25.65 -11.74 10.23
C SER A 174 26.65 -12.82 9.77
N GLY A 175 26.90 -12.93 8.47
CA GLY A 175 27.78 -13.94 7.89
C GLY A 175 28.53 -13.47 6.63
N GLY A 176 29.81 -13.14 6.78
CA GLY A 176 30.77 -12.76 5.73
C GLY A 176 31.24 -11.31 5.94
N ASP A 177 32.50 -10.97 6.21
CA ASP A 177 33.78 -11.43 5.64
C ASP A 177 34.90 -10.95 6.60
N THR A 178 36.00 -11.67 6.86
CA THR A 178 37.25 -11.43 6.13
C THR A 178 38.33 -12.46 6.49
N GLY A 179 38.91 -13.06 5.44
CA GLY A 179 40.35 -12.98 5.18
C GLY A 179 41.32 -13.58 6.21
N TYR A 180 41.65 -14.85 5.99
CA TYR A 180 42.94 -15.42 6.38
C TYR A 180 44.10 -14.58 5.78
N SER A 181 45.01 -14.10 6.63
CA SER A 181 46.39 -13.81 6.26
C SER A 181 47.29 -14.37 7.34
N GLY A 182 47.89 -15.52 7.04
CA GLY A 182 48.95 -16.12 7.82
C GLY A 182 50.30 -15.56 7.39
N ASN A 183 51.02 -14.95 8.33
CA ASN A 183 52.39 -15.28 8.77
C ASN A 183 52.87 -14.21 9.74
#